data_AF-A0A233RTS2-F1
#
_entry.id   AF-A0A233RTS2-F1
#
_cell.length_a   1.000
_cell.length_b   1.000
_cell.length_c   1.000
_cell.angle_alpha   90.00
_cell.angle_beta   90.00
_cell.angle_gamma   90.00
#
_symmetry.space_group_name_H-M   'P 1'
#
loop_
_entity.id
_entity.type
_entity.pdbx_description
1 polymer ?
#
loop_
_entity_poly.entity_id
_entity_poly.type
_entity_poly.pdbx_seq_one_letter_code
_entity_poly.pdbx_strand_id
1 'polypeptide(L)'
;MHREWVESLPDFVLDDGTVFDKEKIFPYAYRHSFAQRHADAGVPIDVLAELMDHDNYQTTKTYFRVKEVRLREAVERVTNMQFDRHGTRIWGAITTVLDAERTRRAVGAVVVPFGTCSEPSNVAAGGGACPLRFRCVGCDHFSTDVSYLPDLRSYLDDLLRQRERLRSMSEAEDWARAEAMPSEAEITRIRRLIQRVTEDVETLTEAERAEINRAAQVVRQTRQNFLGMPRIRQPLPDLRPERPA
;
A
#
# COMPACT_ATOMS: atom_id res chain seq x y z
N MET A 1 38.67 -2.28 -1.64
CA MET A 1 37.65 -2.06 -2.68
C MET A 1 36.33 -1.50 -2.15
N HIS A 2 35.51 -2.23 -1.37
CA HIS A 2 34.24 -1.67 -0.86
C HIS A 2 34.45 -0.50 0.12
N ARG A 3 35.35 -0.66 1.10
CA ARG A 3 35.61 0.38 2.10
C ARG A 3 36.14 1.68 1.49
N GLU A 4 37.17 1.55 0.63
CA GLU A 4 37.75 2.66 -0.13
C GLU A 4 36.71 3.38 -1.00
N TRP A 5 35.81 2.63 -1.64
CA TRP A 5 34.72 3.22 -2.40
C TRP A 5 33.78 4.04 -1.51
N VAL A 6 33.35 3.51 -0.36
CA VAL A 6 32.46 4.26 0.54
C VAL A 6 33.15 5.50 1.13
N GLU A 7 34.44 5.41 1.44
CA GLU A 7 35.24 6.56 1.92
C GLU A 7 35.37 7.65 0.86
N SER A 8 35.38 7.27 -0.42
CA SER A 8 35.41 8.22 -1.55
C SER A 8 34.09 8.98 -1.78
N LEU A 9 32.98 8.53 -1.18
CA LEU A 9 31.69 9.19 -1.34
C LEU A 9 31.63 10.51 -0.55
N PRO A 10 30.84 11.50 -0.99
CA PRO A 10 30.59 12.71 -0.19
C PRO A 10 29.93 12.36 1.15
N ASP A 11 29.96 13.32 2.08
CA ASP A 11 29.27 13.16 3.36
C ASP A 11 27.75 13.19 3.17
N PHE A 12 27.07 12.29 3.88
CA PHE A 12 25.62 12.20 3.86
C PHE A 12 25.07 13.01 5.04
N VAL A 13 24.49 14.17 4.75
CA VAL A 13 23.86 15.02 5.77
C VAL A 13 22.41 14.59 5.96
N LEU A 14 22.02 14.34 7.20
CA LEU A 14 20.67 13.97 7.61
C LEU A 14 19.79 15.22 7.79
N ASP A 15 18.46 15.02 7.89
CA ASP A 15 17.48 16.11 8.02
C ASP A 15 17.68 17.00 9.26
N ASP A 16 18.35 16.47 10.30
CA ASP A 16 18.71 17.18 11.52
C ASP A 16 20.07 17.92 11.44
N GLY A 17 20.71 17.92 10.27
CA GLY A 17 22.00 18.54 10.02
C GLY A 17 23.20 17.72 10.47
N THR A 18 23.00 16.52 11.01
CA THR A 18 24.11 15.62 11.40
C THR A 18 24.66 14.85 10.21
N VAL A 19 25.94 14.47 10.27
CA VAL A 19 26.58 13.65 9.22
C VAL A 19 26.44 12.17 9.56
N PHE A 20 25.97 11.38 8.60
CA PHE A 20 25.84 9.94 8.75
C PHE A 20 27.21 9.27 8.85
N ASP A 21 27.36 8.43 9.86
CA ASP A 21 28.55 7.64 10.11
C ASP A 21 28.77 6.56 9.02
N LYS A 22 29.78 6.77 8.17
CA LYS A 22 30.15 5.86 7.08
C LYS A 22 30.66 4.50 7.56
N GLU A 23 31.05 4.34 8.82
CA GLU A 23 31.40 3.03 9.38
C GLU A 23 30.19 2.08 9.41
N LYS A 24 28.99 2.63 9.53
CA LYS A 24 27.73 1.86 9.48
C LYS A 24 27.36 1.37 8.07
N ILE A 25 28.10 1.79 7.05
CA ILE A 25 27.96 1.30 5.68
C ILE A 25 28.94 0.15 5.46
N PHE A 26 28.47 -1.07 5.70
CA PHE A 26 29.23 -2.31 5.48
C PHE A 26 28.37 -3.33 4.71
N PRO A 27 28.96 -4.37 4.08
CA PRO A 27 28.22 -5.25 3.19
C PRO A 27 26.92 -5.85 3.78
N TYR A 28 26.96 -6.29 5.04
CA TYR A 28 25.77 -6.84 5.71
C TYR A 28 24.70 -5.77 6.02
N ALA A 29 25.08 -4.50 6.18
CA ALA A 29 24.12 -3.41 6.38
C ALA A 29 23.18 -3.25 5.18
N TYR A 30 23.65 -3.46 3.94
CA TYR A 30 22.76 -3.40 2.77
C TYR A 30 21.67 -4.47 2.81
N ARG A 31 22.03 -5.69 3.20
CA ARG A 31 21.09 -6.80 3.35
C ARG A 31 20.08 -6.52 4.47
N HIS A 32 20.55 -5.97 5.59
CA HIS A 32 19.68 -5.61 6.71
C HIS A 32 18.75 -4.43 6.36
N SER A 33 19.26 -3.39 5.68
CA SER A 33 18.45 -2.26 5.21
C SER A 33 17.45 -2.66 4.13
N PHE A 34 17.83 -3.58 3.23
CA PHE A 34 16.90 -4.19 2.28
C PHE A 34 15.75 -4.87 3.02
N ALA A 35 16.06 -5.78 3.95
CA ALA A 35 15.04 -6.52 4.67
C ALA A 35 14.16 -5.63 5.54
N GLN A 36 14.74 -4.68 6.26
CA GLN A 36 14.00 -3.73 7.09
C GLN A 36 13.06 -2.86 6.24
N ARG A 37 13.52 -2.34 5.10
CA ARG A 37 12.69 -1.53 4.19
C ARG A 37 11.49 -2.31 3.65
N HIS A 38 11.69 -3.59 3.30
CA HIS A 38 10.60 -4.44 2.80
C HIS A 38 9.62 -4.81 3.92
N ALA A 39 10.13 -5.11 5.12
CA ALA A 39 9.28 -5.33 6.29
C ALA A 39 8.45 -4.08 6.64
N ASP A 40 9.08 -2.89 6.64
CA ASP A 40 8.42 -1.60 6.90
C ASP A 40 7.41 -1.24 5.80
N ALA A 41 7.68 -1.64 4.55
CA ALA A 41 6.76 -1.51 3.42
C ALA A 41 5.60 -2.54 3.45
N GLY A 42 5.56 -3.42 4.45
CA GLY A 42 4.49 -4.40 4.64
C GLY A 42 4.61 -5.65 3.77
N VAL A 43 5.80 -5.94 3.22
CA VAL A 43 6.06 -7.19 2.49
C VAL A 43 5.84 -8.38 3.42
N PRO A 44 5.11 -9.43 2.99
CA PRO A 44 4.88 -10.62 3.81
C PRO A 44 6.19 -11.31 4.24
N ILE A 45 6.22 -11.88 5.45
CA ILE A 45 7.42 -12.50 6.03
C ILE A 45 7.91 -13.73 5.24
N ASP A 46 7.00 -14.49 4.65
CA ASP A 46 7.29 -15.65 3.81
C ASP A 46 8.01 -15.24 2.52
N VAL A 47 7.51 -14.19 1.87
CA VAL A 47 8.16 -13.56 0.71
C VAL A 47 9.53 -13.01 1.09
N LEU A 48 9.63 -12.28 2.20
CA LEU A 48 10.92 -11.72 2.62
C LEU A 48 11.93 -12.81 3.01
N ALA A 49 11.48 -13.92 3.60
CA ALA A 49 12.34 -15.04 3.92
C ALA A 49 12.90 -15.73 2.66
N GLU A 50 12.07 -15.90 1.63
CA GLU A 50 12.50 -16.42 0.33
C GLU A 50 13.52 -15.48 -0.34
N LEU A 51 13.26 -14.17 -0.37
CA LEU A 51 14.18 -13.18 -0.94
C LEU A 51 15.51 -13.11 -0.21
N MET A 52 15.46 -13.34 1.10
CA MET A 52 16.64 -13.38 1.94
C MET A 52 17.32 -14.74 1.88
N ASP A 53 16.79 -15.75 1.20
CA ASP A 53 17.34 -17.11 1.21
C ASP A 53 17.51 -17.63 2.66
N HIS A 54 16.47 -17.44 3.46
CA HIS A 54 16.42 -17.90 4.84
C HIS A 54 15.63 -19.21 4.93
N ASP A 55 16.32 -20.32 5.20
CA ASP A 55 15.70 -21.62 5.46
C ASP A 55 14.85 -21.64 6.75
N ASN A 56 15.13 -20.70 7.65
CA ASN A 56 14.42 -20.55 8.92
C ASN A 56 13.80 -19.16 9.04
N TYR A 57 12.47 -19.14 9.05
CA TYR A 57 11.68 -17.91 9.20
C TYR A 57 12.02 -17.13 10.47
N GLN A 58 12.51 -17.77 11.55
CA GLN A 58 12.98 -17.09 12.78
C GLN A 58 14.05 -16.04 12.55
N THR A 59 14.85 -16.17 11.49
CA THR A 59 15.85 -15.18 11.12
C THR A 59 15.21 -13.96 10.46
N THR A 60 14.16 -14.15 9.66
CA THR A 60 13.42 -13.05 9.01
C THR A 60 12.51 -12.31 10.00
N LYS A 61 12.03 -13.02 11.02
CA LYS A 61 11.19 -12.47 12.11
C LYS A 61 11.83 -11.29 12.82
N THR A 62 13.16 -11.23 12.87
CA THR A 62 13.90 -10.09 13.43
C THR A 62 13.54 -8.75 12.77
N TYR A 63 13.12 -8.75 11.50
CA TYR A 63 12.68 -7.54 10.79
C TYR A 63 11.23 -7.14 11.07
N PHE A 64 10.43 -8.03 11.69
CA PHE A 64 9.02 -7.80 11.99
C PHE A 64 8.78 -7.70 13.50
N ARG A 65 8.11 -6.65 13.95
CA ARG A 65 7.49 -6.64 15.27
C ARG A 65 6.08 -7.27 15.17
N VAL A 66 5.95 -8.58 15.48
CA VAL A 66 4.76 -9.32 16.04
C VAL A 66 4.46 -10.72 15.41
N LYS A 67 4.30 -11.71 16.33
CA LYS A 67 3.83 -13.13 16.28
C LYS A 67 3.37 -13.74 14.93
N GLU A 68 4.21 -14.61 14.35
CA GLU A 68 4.23 -14.95 12.92
C GLU A 68 3.92 -16.43 12.57
N VAL A 69 2.66 -16.84 12.74
CA VAL A 69 2.10 -17.93 11.90
C VAL A 69 0.70 -17.54 11.44
N ARG A 70 -0.17 -17.13 12.38
CA ARG A 70 -1.53 -16.67 12.08
C ARG A 70 -1.59 -15.45 11.15
N LEU A 71 -0.62 -14.54 11.26
CA LEU A 71 -0.54 -13.39 10.35
C LEU A 71 -0.19 -13.85 8.92
N ARG A 72 0.73 -14.81 8.77
CA ARG A 72 1.11 -15.37 7.46
C ARG A 72 -0.11 -15.97 6.77
N GLU A 73 -0.80 -16.90 7.42
CA GLU A 73 -1.93 -17.55 6.78
C GLU A 73 -3.11 -16.57 6.52
N ALA A 74 -3.21 -15.49 7.30
CA ALA A 74 -4.18 -14.42 7.04
C ALA A 74 -3.79 -13.60 5.80
N VAL A 75 -2.51 -13.24 5.69
CA VAL A 75 -1.99 -12.52 4.52
C VAL A 75 -2.14 -13.36 3.26
N GLU A 76 -1.74 -14.64 3.26
CA GLU A 76 -1.87 -15.52 2.09
C GLU A 76 -3.31 -15.62 1.59
N ARG A 77 -4.28 -15.75 2.51
CA ARG A 77 -5.71 -15.81 2.18
C ARG A 77 -6.21 -14.50 1.57
N VAL A 78 -5.78 -13.37 2.11
CA VAL A 78 -6.14 -12.04 1.58
C VAL A 78 -5.47 -11.78 0.23
N THR A 79 -4.20 -12.16 0.05
CA THR A 79 -3.49 -12.05 -1.22
C THR A 79 -4.20 -12.82 -2.33
N ASN A 80 -4.75 -14.01 -2.05
CA ASN A 80 -5.53 -14.74 -3.04
C ASN A 80 -6.79 -13.99 -3.50
N MET A 81 -7.31 -13.07 -2.68
CA MET A 81 -8.45 -12.19 -2.95
C MET A 81 -7.98 -10.76 -3.30
N GLN A 82 -6.98 -10.64 -4.17
CA GLN A 82 -6.49 -9.36 -4.69
C GLN A 82 -7.14 -9.01 -6.04
N PHE A 83 -7.44 -7.73 -6.22
CA PHE A 83 -8.18 -7.18 -7.35
C PHE A 83 -7.40 -6.01 -7.97
N ASP A 84 -7.48 -5.88 -9.29
CA ASP A 84 -7.03 -4.68 -9.97
C ASP A 84 -8.03 -3.52 -9.77
N ARG A 85 -7.73 -2.35 -10.34
CA ARG A 85 -8.62 -1.18 -10.28
C ARG A 85 -10.01 -1.38 -10.91
N HIS A 86 -10.18 -2.40 -11.76
CA HIS A 86 -11.44 -2.73 -12.42
C HIS A 86 -12.31 -3.68 -11.60
N GLY A 87 -11.75 -4.23 -10.52
CA GLY A 87 -12.36 -5.28 -9.71
C GLY A 87 -12.19 -6.67 -10.32
N THR A 88 -11.22 -6.87 -11.21
CA THR A 88 -10.87 -8.18 -11.76
C THR A 88 -9.84 -8.84 -10.85
N ARG A 89 -10.00 -10.13 -10.58
CA ARG A 89 -9.06 -10.92 -9.77
C ARG A 89 -7.69 -10.99 -10.42
N ILE A 90 -6.66 -10.63 -9.65
CA ILE A 90 -5.25 -10.69 -10.10
C ILE A 90 -4.72 -12.13 -10.07
N TRP A 91 -5.19 -12.91 -9.10
CA TRP A 91 -4.81 -14.31 -8.94
C TRP A 91 -5.95 -15.21 -9.39
N GLY A 92 -5.69 -16.05 -10.41
CA GLY A 92 -6.59 -17.11 -10.86
C GLY A 92 -6.39 -18.42 -10.08
N ALA A 93 -7.10 -19.48 -10.46
CA ALA A 93 -7.11 -20.78 -9.78
C ALA A 93 -5.84 -21.65 -9.97
N ILE A 94 -4.83 -21.18 -10.71
CA ILE A 94 -3.63 -21.96 -11.04
C ILE A 94 -2.55 -21.66 -10.01
N THR A 95 -2.10 -22.64 -9.22
CA THR A 95 -1.30 -22.43 -8.01
C THR A 95 0.21 -22.56 -8.17
N THR A 96 0.73 -23.24 -9.20
CA THR A 96 2.15 -23.66 -9.24
C THR A 96 3.13 -22.64 -9.85
N VAL A 97 2.65 -21.70 -10.66
CA VAL A 97 3.47 -20.60 -11.22
C VAL A 97 3.44 -19.35 -10.32
N LEU A 98 2.63 -19.38 -9.25
CA LEU A 98 2.27 -18.20 -8.48
C LEU A 98 3.32 -17.74 -7.47
N ASP A 99 4.15 -18.61 -6.91
CA ASP A 99 5.00 -18.21 -5.77
C ASP A 99 6.07 -17.20 -6.21
N ALA A 100 6.80 -17.48 -7.29
CA ALA A 100 7.78 -16.53 -7.84
C ALA A 100 7.13 -15.23 -8.39
N GLU A 101 5.89 -15.30 -8.87
CA GLU A 101 5.13 -14.11 -9.30
C GLU A 101 4.60 -13.28 -8.13
N ARG A 102 4.18 -13.95 -7.05
CA ARG A 102 3.76 -13.34 -5.78
C ARG A 102 4.94 -12.63 -5.14
N THR A 103 6.10 -13.27 -5.10
CA THR A 103 7.34 -12.68 -4.59
C THR A 103 7.77 -11.48 -5.44
N ARG A 104 7.76 -11.59 -6.78
CA ARG A 104 8.05 -10.43 -7.66
C ARG A 104 7.07 -9.27 -7.46
N ARG A 105 5.76 -9.52 -7.38
CA ARG A 105 4.77 -8.46 -7.16
C ARG A 105 4.91 -7.81 -5.79
N ALA A 106 5.19 -8.58 -4.75
CA ALA A 106 5.35 -8.07 -3.41
C ALA A 106 6.59 -7.16 -3.27
N VAL A 107 7.69 -7.49 -3.95
CA VAL A 107 8.88 -6.60 -4.04
C VAL A 107 8.61 -5.39 -4.93
N GLY A 108 7.91 -5.61 -6.04
CA GLY A 108 7.56 -4.59 -7.00
C GLY A 108 6.33 -3.79 -6.61
N ALA A 109 5.97 -3.71 -5.32
CA ALA A 109 4.81 -2.97 -4.87
C ALA A 109 5.09 -2.15 -3.60
N VAL A 110 4.37 -1.04 -3.46
CA VAL A 110 4.40 -0.18 -2.28
C VAL A 110 2.98 0.07 -1.79
N VAL A 111 2.80 0.17 -0.47
CA VAL A 111 1.49 0.48 0.12
C VAL A 111 1.08 1.90 -0.24
N VAL A 112 -0.17 2.04 -0.69
CA VAL A 112 -0.81 3.31 -1.05
C VAL A 112 -2.21 3.36 -0.45
N PRO A 113 -2.94 4.49 -0.51
CA PRO A 113 -4.31 4.54 -0.04
C PRO A 113 -5.16 3.43 -0.66
N PHE A 114 -5.83 2.68 0.21
CA PHE A 114 -6.77 1.62 -0.14
C PHE A 114 -6.17 0.42 -0.91
N GLY A 115 -4.84 0.26 -0.96
CA GLY A 115 -4.23 -0.87 -1.65
C GLY A 115 -2.72 -0.76 -1.80
N THR A 116 -2.21 -1.25 -2.94
CA THR A 116 -0.80 -1.22 -3.32
C THR A 116 -0.61 -0.67 -4.73
N CYS A 117 0.57 -0.10 -4.98
CA CYS A 117 0.99 0.43 -6.27
C CYS A 117 2.20 -0.35 -6.77
N SER A 118 2.15 -0.81 -8.03
CA SER A 118 3.24 -1.55 -8.68
C SER A 118 4.08 -0.75 -9.68
N GLU A 119 3.91 0.58 -9.74
CA GLU A 119 4.65 1.43 -10.66
C GLU A 119 6.12 1.53 -10.22
N PRO A 120 7.09 1.04 -11.01
CA PRO A 120 8.49 0.92 -10.56
C PRO A 120 9.10 2.21 -10.02
N SER A 121 8.81 3.35 -10.65
CA SER A 121 9.36 4.64 -10.21
C SER A 121 8.79 5.08 -8.86
N ASN A 122 7.49 4.82 -8.64
CA ASN A 122 6.83 5.16 -7.38
C ASN A 122 7.22 4.17 -6.27
N VAL A 123 7.38 2.90 -6.60
CA VAL A 123 7.88 1.86 -5.68
C VAL A 123 9.30 2.20 -5.21
N ALA A 124 10.19 2.57 -6.12
CA ALA A 124 11.55 3.00 -5.79
C ALA A 124 11.56 4.24 -4.88
N ALA A 125 10.58 5.13 -5.04
CA ALA A 125 10.40 6.33 -4.23
C ALA A 125 9.57 6.10 -2.94
N GLY A 126 9.30 4.86 -2.55
CA GLY A 126 8.54 4.56 -1.33
C GLY A 126 7.10 5.09 -1.33
N GLY A 127 6.49 5.24 -2.51
CA GLY A 127 5.12 5.72 -2.67
C GLY A 127 4.95 7.24 -2.68
N GLY A 128 6.02 8.00 -2.48
CA GLY A 128 5.99 9.46 -2.33
C GLY A 128 6.08 10.26 -3.64
N ALA A 129 6.36 9.63 -4.78
CA ALA A 129 6.65 10.34 -6.03
C ALA A 129 5.47 10.39 -7.02
N CYS A 130 4.36 9.69 -6.75
CA CYS A 130 3.27 9.57 -7.72
C CYS A 130 2.59 10.92 -8.01
N PRO A 131 2.47 11.35 -9.29
CA PRO A 131 1.80 12.59 -9.65
C PRO A 131 0.27 12.53 -9.46
N LEU A 132 -0.33 11.33 -9.47
CA LEU A 132 -1.77 11.14 -9.28
C LEU A 132 -2.24 11.29 -7.83
N ARG A 133 -1.33 11.49 -6.86
CA ARG A 133 -1.57 11.86 -5.45
C ARG A 133 -2.92 11.42 -4.88
N PHE A 134 -2.93 10.27 -4.20
CA PHE A 134 -4.12 9.69 -3.55
C PHE A 134 -5.26 9.23 -4.48
N ARG A 135 -5.17 9.42 -5.82
CA ARG A 135 -6.16 8.92 -6.80
C ARG A 135 -5.83 7.53 -7.35
N CYS A 136 -5.27 6.65 -6.52
CA CYS A 136 -4.73 5.35 -6.95
C CYS A 136 -5.76 4.47 -7.66
N VAL A 137 -7.03 4.50 -7.23
CA VAL A 137 -8.15 3.75 -7.86
C VAL A 137 -8.34 4.09 -9.35
N GLY A 138 -7.80 5.22 -9.82
CA GLY A 138 -7.80 5.61 -11.22
C GLY A 138 -6.67 5.01 -12.08
N CYS A 139 -5.65 4.40 -11.48
CA CYS A 139 -4.38 4.00 -12.12
C CYS A 139 -4.27 2.49 -12.34
N ASP A 140 -3.72 2.04 -13.47
CA ASP A 140 -3.58 0.60 -13.79
C ASP A 140 -2.54 -0.12 -12.92
N HIS A 141 -1.61 0.61 -12.29
CA HIS A 141 -0.67 0.05 -11.32
C HIS A 141 -1.27 -0.20 -9.94
N PHE A 142 -2.52 0.22 -9.71
CA PHE A 142 -3.19 0.03 -8.44
C PHE A 142 -3.84 -1.35 -8.35
N SER A 143 -3.69 -1.96 -7.18
CA SER A 143 -4.44 -3.13 -6.78
C SER A 143 -4.90 -3.02 -5.33
N THR A 144 -6.02 -3.66 -5.00
CA THR A 144 -6.57 -3.73 -3.65
C THR A 144 -6.84 -5.18 -3.27
N ASP A 145 -7.21 -5.41 -2.02
CA ASP A 145 -7.62 -6.71 -1.51
C ASP A 145 -8.82 -6.56 -0.57
N VAL A 146 -9.43 -7.69 -0.21
CA VAL A 146 -10.62 -7.72 0.66
C VAL A 146 -10.43 -7.05 2.02
N SER A 147 -9.20 -6.92 2.53
CA SER A 147 -8.93 -6.24 3.80
C SER A 147 -9.12 -4.73 3.73
N TYR A 148 -9.11 -4.13 2.53
CA TYR A 148 -9.41 -2.71 2.31
C TYR A 148 -10.89 -2.42 2.06
N LEU A 149 -11.74 -3.43 1.91
CA LEU A 149 -13.17 -3.24 1.62
C LEU A 149 -13.89 -2.32 2.64
N PRO A 150 -13.66 -2.42 3.96
CA PRO A 150 -14.23 -1.47 4.92
C PRO A 150 -13.73 -0.04 4.69
N ASP A 151 -12.44 0.13 4.41
CA ASP A 151 -11.83 1.45 4.24
C ASP A 151 -12.32 2.11 2.93
N LEU A 152 -12.53 1.33 1.85
CA LEU A 152 -13.15 1.77 0.60
C LEU A 152 -14.60 2.21 0.81
N ARG A 153 -15.39 1.49 1.63
CA ARG A 153 -16.77 1.88 1.98
C ARG A 153 -16.80 3.19 2.75
N SER A 154 -15.94 3.33 3.77
CA SER A 154 -15.81 4.59 4.51
C SER A 154 -15.39 5.75 3.61
N TYR A 155 -14.46 5.52 2.68
CA TYR A 155 -14.06 6.53 1.72
C TYR A 155 -15.21 6.96 0.80
N LEU A 156 -16.01 6.02 0.31
CA LEU A 156 -17.21 6.33 -0.47
C LEU A 156 -18.19 7.19 0.33
N ASP A 157 -18.46 6.84 1.59
CA ASP A 157 -19.35 7.59 2.47
C ASP A 157 -18.83 9.02 2.71
N ASP A 158 -17.52 9.18 2.88
CA ASP A 158 -16.88 10.48 3.04
C ASP A 158 -17.00 11.34 1.77
N LEU A 159 -16.81 10.76 0.58
CA LEU A 159 -17.00 11.48 -0.69
C LEU A 159 -18.45 11.96 -0.84
N LEU A 160 -19.43 11.11 -0.55
CA LEU A 160 -20.85 11.47 -0.63
C LEU A 160 -21.21 12.56 0.39
N ARG A 161 -20.72 12.43 1.62
CA ARG A 161 -20.91 13.42 2.68
C ARG A 161 -20.26 14.76 2.32
N GLN A 162 -19.07 14.74 1.72
CA GLN A 162 -18.38 15.95 1.28
C GLN A 162 -19.15 16.66 0.15
N ARG A 163 -19.70 15.93 -0.82
CA ARG A 163 -20.56 16.52 -1.86
C ARG A 163 -21.78 17.22 -1.28
N GLU A 164 -22.45 16.58 -0.30
CA GLU A 164 -23.62 17.16 0.34
C GLU A 164 -23.27 18.44 1.10
N ARG A 165 -22.16 18.44 1.84
CA ARG A 165 -21.65 19.64 2.53
C ARG A 165 -21.32 20.77 1.56
N LEU A 166 -20.62 20.48 0.46
CA LEU A 166 -20.23 21.50 -0.51
C LEU A 166 -21.44 22.10 -1.25
N ARG A 167 -22.50 21.32 -1.50
CA ARG A 167 -23.74 21.80 -2.12
C ARG A 167 -24.50 22.80 -1.24
N SER A 168 -24.43 22.64 0.07
CA SER A 168 -25.10 23.49 1.06
C SER A 168 -24.26 24.68 1.53
N MET A 169 -22.97 24.73 1.15
CA MET A 169 -22.03 25.77 1.56
C MET A 169 -22.21 27.04 0.72
N SER A 170 -23.20 27.86 1.07
CA SER A 170 -23.51 29.12 0.38
C SER A 170 -22.42 30.19 0.51
N GLU A 171 -21.60 30.13 1.58
CA GLU A 171 -20.57 31.13 1.89
C GLU A 171 -19.34 31.08 0.97
N ALA A 172 -19.16 30.01 0.20
CA ALA A 172 -18.05 29.88 -0.74
C ALA A 172 -18.39 30.46 -2.13
N GLU A 173 -17.36 30.76 -2.91
CA GLU A 173 -17.54 31.10 -4.33
C GLU A 173 -17.80 29.83 -5.18
N ASP A 174 -18.45 30.00 -6.32
CA ASP A 174 -18.82 28.90 -7.22
C ASP A 174 -17.62 28.09 -7.70
N TRP A 175 -16.53 28.77 -8.07
CA TRP A 175 -15.32 28.11 -8.56
C TRP A 175 -14.68 27.23 -7.47
N ALA A 176 -14.59 27.73 -6.23
CA ALA A 176 -14.00 27.01 -5.11
C ALA A 176 -14.84 25.78 -4.74
N ARG A 177 -16.17 25.90 -4.77
CA ARG A 177 -17.08 24.74 -4.61
C ARG A 177 -16.88 23.71 -5.71
N ALA A 178 -16.72 24.13 -6.95
CA ALA A 178 -16.56 23.25 -8.09
C ALA A 178 -15.23 22.47 -8.02
N GLU A 179 -14.12 23.13 -7.69
CA GLU A 179 -12.81 22.49 -7.54
C GLU A 179 -12.73 21.53 -6.35
N ALA A 180 -13.35 21.90 -5.22
CA ALA A 180 -13.40 21.04 -4.04
C ALA A 180 -14.37 19.86 -4.19
N MET A 181 -15.28 19.89 -5.17
CA MET A 181 -16.32 18.88 -5.35
C MET A 181 -15.71 17.53 -5.72
N PRO A 182 -15.95 16.46 -4.92
CA PRO A 182 -15.60 15.11 -5.32
C PRO A 182 -16.16 14.74 -6.71
N SER A 183 -15.33 14.10 -7.53
CA SER A 183 -15.68 13.74 -8.90
C SER A 183 -16.68 12.59 -8.95
N GLU A 184 -17.68 12.69 -9.85
CA GLU A 184 -18.59 11.58 -10.14
C GLU A 184 -17.88 10.36 -10.73
N ALA A 185 -16.80 10.59 -11.48
CA ALA A 185 -16.01 9.50 -12.03
C ALA A 185 -15.36 8.70 -10.91
N GLU A 186 -14.80 9.37 -9.89
CA GLU A 186 -14.20 8.71 -8.73
C GLU A 186 -15.22 7.92 -7.92
N ILE A 187 -16.36 8.54 -7.60
CA ILE A 187 -17.46 7.87 -6.88
C ILE A 187 -17.94 6.63 -7.63
N THR A 188 -18.14 6.74 -8.95
CA THR A 188 -18.57 5.63 -9.79
C THR A 188 -17.54 4.50 -9.79
N ARG A 189 -16.24 4.84 -9.87
CA ARG A 189 -15.16 3.85 -9.82
C ARG A 189 -15.10 3.11 -8.50
N ILE A 190 -15.18 3.82 -7.38
CA ILE A 190 -15.15 3.22 -6.04
C ILE A 190 -16.39 2.34 -5.81
N ARG A 191 -17.59 2.80 -6.19
CA ARG A 191 -18.81 1.98 -6.12
C ARG A 191 -18.67 0.68 -6.87
N ARG A 192 -18.19 0.74 -8.12
CA ARG A 192 -17.97 -0.45 -8.95
C ARG A 192 -16.93 -1.39 -8.34
N LEU A 193 -15.83 -0.85 -7.80
CA LEU A 193 -14.79 -1.66 -7.15
C LEU A 193 -15.35 -2.37 -5.90
N ILE A 194 -16.04 -1.64 -5.02
CA ILE A 194 -16.71 -2.20 -3.83
C ILE A 194 -17.70 -3.30 -4.23
N GLN A 195 -18.52 -3.04 -5.25
CA GLN A 195 -19.48 -4.00 -5.76
C GLN A 195 -18.78 -5.28 -6.22
N ARG A 196 -17.76 -5.17 -7.09
CA ARG A 196 -17.02 -6.33 -7.60
C ARG A 196 -16.37 -7.16 -6.50
N VAL A 197 -15.69 -6.50 -5.57
CA VAL A 197 -15.06 -7.19 -4.43
C VAL A 197 -16.11 -7.88 -3.55
N THR A 198 -17.26 -7.24 -3.34
CA THR A 198 -18.37 -7.81 -2.55
C THR A 198 -18.98 -9.02 -3.26
N GLU A 199 -19.27 -8.92 -4.57
CA GLU A 199 -19.79 -10.01 -5.40
C GLU A 199 -18.86 -11.22 -5.36
N ASP A 200 -17.55 -11.03 -5.51
CA ASP A 200 -16.56 -12.10 -5.44
C ASP A 200 -16.55 -12.80 -4.07
N VAL A 201 -16.57 -12.03 -2.98
CA VAL A 201 -16.67 -12.59 -1.62
C VAL A 201 -18.00 -13.34 -1.43
N GLU A 202 -19.06 -12.88 -2.09
CA GLU A 202 -20.38 -13.50 -2.02
C GLU A 202 -20.47 -14.84 -2.75
N THR A 203 -19.60 -15.12 -3.73
CA THR A 203 -19.51 -16.42 -4.39
C THR A 203 -18.93 -17.53 -3.52
N LEU A 204 -18.23 -17.17 -2.44
CA LEU A 204 -17.60 -18.12 -1.52
C LEU A 204 -18.63 -18.80 -0.62
N THR A 205 -18.31 -20.01 -0.18
CA THR A 205 -19.10 -20.70 0.86
C THR A 205 -19.08 -19.91 2.17
N GLU A 206 -20.06 -20.15 3.04
CA GLU A 206 -20.13 -19.46 4.35
C GLU A 206 -18.86 -19.68 5.18
N ALA A 207 -18.29 -20.89 5.14
CA ALA A 207 -17.07 -21.22 5.86
C ALA A 207 -15.86 -20.45 5.32
N GLU A 208 -15.67 -20.41 4.00
CA GLU A 208 -14.59 -19.67 3.34
C GLU A 208 -14.72 -18.16 3.55
N ARG A 209 -15.95 -17.64 3.45
CA ARG A 209 -16.26 -16.23 3.71
C ARG A 209 -15.91 -15.84 5.15
N ALA A 210 -16.29 -16.65 6.13
CA ALA A 210 -15.95 -16.41 7.53
C ALA A 210 -14.43 -16.44 7.76
N GLU A 211 -13.71 -17.32 7.08
CA GLU A 211 -12.26 -17.40 7.15
C GLU A 211 -11.56 -16.19 6.53
N ILE A 212 -11.98 -15.77 5.33
CA ILE A 212 -11.47 -14.57 4.64
C ILE A 212 -11.77 -13.31 5.45
N ASN A 213 -12.96 -13.17 6.03
CA ASN A 213 -13.29 -12.03 6.87
C ASN A 213 -12.40 -11.93 8.12
N ARG A 214 -12.11 -13.06 8.77
CA ARG A 214 -11.15 -13.11 9.89
C ARG A 214 -9.74 -12.75 9.45
N ALA A 215 -9.28 -13.29 8.33
CA ALA A 215 -7.98 -12.98 7.76
C ALA A 215 -7.84 -11.48 7.42
N ALA A 216 -8.85 -10.92 6.76
CA ALA A 216 -8.95 -9.49 6.44
C ALA A 216 -8.88 -8.62 7.70
N GLN A 217 -9.57 -9.01 8.77
CA GLN A 217 -9.53 -8.31 10.05
C GLN A 217 -8.12 -8.32 10.67
N VAL A 218 -7.45 -9.48 10.67
CA VAL A 218 -6.08 -9.61 11.18
C VAL A 218 -5.12 -8.71 10.40
N VAL A 219 -5.16 -8.75 9.06
CA VAL A 219 -4.31 -7.92 8.19
C VAL A 219 -4.57 -6.43 8.44
N ARG A 220 -5.84 -6.03 8.57
CA ARG A 220 -6.22 -4.64 8.84
C ARG A 220 -5.73 -4.16 10.21
N GLN A 221 -5.85 -4.99 11.26
CA GLN A 221 -5.36 -4.65 12.59
C GLN A 221 -3.83 -4.44 12.59
N THR A 222 -3.09 -5.30 11.89
CA THR A 222 -1.65 -5.14 11.72
C THR A 222 -1.31 -3.81 11.02
N ARG A 223 -2.02 -3.47 9.94
CA ARG A 223 -1.84 -2.18 9.22
C ARG A 223 -2.11 -0.97 10.12
N GLN A 224 -3.12 -1.04 11.00
CA GLN A 224 -3.45 0.05 11.93
C GLN A 224 -2.43 0.24 13.05
N ASN A 225 -1.75 -0.85 13.44
CA ASN A 225 -0.73 -0.83 14.50
C ASN A 225 0.67 -0.45 13.99
N PHE A 226 0.90 -0.48 12.67
CA PHE A 226 2.12 0.03 12.06
C PHE A 226 2.10 1.57 12.03
N LEU A 227 2.91 2.16 12.92
CA LEU A 227 3.18 3.60 13.03
C LEU A 227 3.95 4.07 11.78
N GLY A 228 3.23 4.42 10.73
CA GLY A 228 3.81 4.89 9.46
C GLY A 228 2.78 5.03 8.33
N MET A 229 1.62 4.38 8.45
CA MET A 229 0.51 4.60 7.53
C MET A 229 -0.04 6.01 7.72
N PRO A 230 -0.07 6.86 6.67
CA PRO A 230 -0.69 8.17 6.78
C PRO A 230 -2.15 7.97 7.21
N ARG A 231 -2.49 8.45 8.41
CA ARG A 231 -3.89 8.65 8.79
C ARG A 231 -4.46 9.58 7.74
N ILE A 232 -5.35 9.08 6.90
CA ILE A 232 -6.00 9.85 5.84
C ILE A 232 -6.80 10.96 6.53
N ARG A 233 -6.17 12.11 6.76
CA ARG A 233 -6.87 13.39 6.80
C ARG A 233 -7.20 13.71 5.35
N GLN A 234 -8.40 14.23 5.13
CA GLN A 234 -8.90 14.61 3.81
C GLN A 234 -7.79 15.31 3.00
N PRO A 235 -7.59 14.96 1.72
CA PRO A 235 -6.66 15.68 0.88
C PRO A 235 -7.09 17.15 0.83
N LEU A 236 -6.14 18.05 1.05
CA LEU A 236 -6.35 19.48 0.81
C LEU A 236 -6.69 19.66 -0.68
N PRO A 237 -7.58 20.61 -1.02
CA PRO A 237 -7.93 20.91 -2.40
C PRO A 237 -6.67 21.25 -3.22
N ASP A 238 -6.73 20.95 -4.51
CA ASP A 238 -5.63 21.02 -5.47
C ASP A 238 -5.20 22.47 -5.72
N LEU A 239 -4.43 23.06 -4.79
CA LEU A 239 -3.84 24.39 -4.98
C LEU A 239 -2.68 24.26 -5.95
N ARG A 240 -2.94 24.50 -7.24
CA ARG A 240 -1.90 24.82 -8.22
C ARG A 240 -1.57 26.32 -8.15
N PRO A 241 -0.41 26.75 -7.63
CA PRO A 241 0.20 27.97 -8.12
C PRO A 241 0.88 27.64 -9.45
N GLU A 242 0.33 28.13 -10.56
CA GLU A 242 1.06 28.12 -11.83
C GLU A 242 2.38 28.89 -11.64
N ARG A 243 3.48 28.27 -12.07
CA ARG A 243 4.78 28.94 -12.12
C ARG A 243 4.78 29.85 -13.35
N PRO A 244 4.94 31.18 -13.23
CA PRO A 244 5.07 32.02 -14.40
C PRO A 244 6.36 31.68 -15.16
N ALA A 245 6.28 31.79 -16.48
CA ALA A 245 7.36 31.55 -17.44
C ALA A 245 8.52 32.54 -17.28
#